data_AF-L8M5S3-F1
#
_entry.id   AF-L8M5S3-F1
#
_cell.length_a   1.000
_cell.length_b   1.000
_cell.length_c   1.000
_cell.angle_alpha   90.00
_cell.angle_beta   90.00
_cell.angle_gamma   90.00
#
_symmetry.space_group_name_H-M   'P 1'
#
loop_
_entity.id
_entity.type
_entity.pdbx_description
1 polymer ?
#
loop_
_entity_poly.entity_id
_entity_poly.type
_entity_poly.pdbx_seq_one_letter_code
_entity_poly.pdbx_strand_id
1 'polypeptide(L)' 'MKRFSLRLTEAEYRKVKSYCEELQVSMNDVLRQLVREWSPSLEMSEKANKKEKITD' A
#
# COMPACT_ATOMS: atom_id res chain seq x y z
N MET A 1 -2.48 -2.13 -17.27
CA MET A 1 -2.33 -1.88 -15.82
C MET A 1 -3.69 -1.56 -15.22
N LYS A 2 -4.03 -2.10 -14.05
CA LYS A 2 -5.24 -1.67 -13.31
C LYS A 2 -4.92 -0.39 -12.55
N ARG A 3 -5.72 0.66 -12.72
CA ARG A 3 -5.63 1.89 -11.94
C ARG A 3 -6.49 1.74 -10.69
N PHE A 4 -5.92 2.01 -9.53
CA PHE A 4 -6.62 2.02 -8.26
C PHE A 4 -6.24 3.27 -7.47
N SER A 5 -7.07 3.62 -6.49
CA SER A 5 -6.81 4.71 -5.55
C SER A 5 -6.52 4.12 -4.18
N LEU A 6 -5.50 4.65 -3.52
CA LEU A 6 -5.17 4.32 -2.14
C LEU A 6 -5.67 5.44 -1.23
N ARG A 7 -6.22 5.08 -0.07
CA ARG A 7 -6.52 6.03 1.00
C ARG A 7 -5.41 5.92 2.02
N LEU A 8 -4.73 7.04 2.27
CA LEU A 8 -3.72 7.18 3.29
C LEU A 8 -4.26 8.15 4.35
N THR A 9 -3.84 7.97 5.59
CA THR A 9 -3.95 9.03 6.59
C THR A 9 -3.09 10.22 6.18
N GLU A 10 -3.39 11.41 6.70
CA GLU A 10 -2.59 12.60 6.40
C GLU A 10 -1.12 12.42 6.81
N ALA A 11 -0.86 11.76 7.94
CA ALA A 11 0.47 11.49 8.43
C ALA A 11 1.27 10.56 7.49
N GLU A 12 0.66 9.49 6.99
CA GLU A 12 1.28 8.59 6.01
C GLU A 12 1.55 9.31 4.69
N TYR A 13 0.56 10.07 4.19
CA TYR A 13 0.71 10.83 2.96
C TYR A 13 1.87 11.83 3.04
N ARG A 14 1.97 12.62 4.13
CA ARG A 14 3.06 13.59 4.31
C ARG A 14 4.42 12.91 4.30
N LYS A 15 4.59 11.78 4.99
CA LYS A 15 5.86 11.03 5.01
C LYS A 15 6.27 10.57 3.61
N VAL A 16 5.36 9.93 2.89
CA VAL A 16 5.64 9.44 1.52
C VAL A 16 5.91 10.62 0.59
N LYS A 17 5.15 11.70 0.70
CA LYS A 17 5.33 12.91 -0.10
C LYS A 17 6.71 13.53 0.11
N SER A 18 7.10 13.80 1.36
CA SER A 18 8.41 14.38 1.67
C SER A 18 9.55 13.52 1.13
N TYR A 19 9.49 12.19 1.32
CA TYR A 19 10.47 11.27 0.76
C TYR A 19 10.56 11.33 -0.77
N CYS A 20 9.41 11.39 -1.46
CA CYS A 20 9.39 11.48 -2.92
C CYS A 20 9.94 12.81 -3.43
N GLU A 21 9.65 13.91 -2.74
CA GLU A 21 10.15 15.26 -3.08
C GLU A 21 11.67 15.37 -2.86
N GLU A 22 12.18 14.84 -1.75
CA GLU A 22 13.63 14.85 -1.42
C GLU A 22 14.46 14.09 -2.46
N LEU A 23 13.96 12.94 -2.92
CA LEU A 23 14.65 12.10 -3.89
C LEU A 23 14.29 12.41 -5.35
N GLN A 24 13.38 13.36 -5.59
CA GLN A 24 12.83 13.69 -6.92
C GLN A 24 12.30 12.46 -7.67
N VAL A 25 11.59 11.59 -6.96
CA VAL A 25 11.00 10.36 -7.53
C VAL A 25 9.49 10.42 -7.58
N SER A 26 8.90 9.68 -8.52
CA SER A 26 7.44 9.56 -8.64
C SER A 26 6.89 8.75 -7.47
N MET A 27 5.90 9.32 -6.78
CA MET A 27 5.16 8.63 -5.72
C MET A 27 4.54 7.32 -6.18
N ASN A 28 4.10 7.24 -7.45
CA ASN A 28 3.53 6.00 -7.98
C ASN A 28 4.58 4.90 -8.11
N ASP A 29 5.81 5.24 -8.48
CA ASP A 29 6.89 4.27 -8.64
C ASP A 29 7.36 3.75 -7.27
N VAL A 30 7.48 4.65 -6.29
CA VAL A 30 7.77 4.29 -4.89
C VAL A 30 6.70 3.34 -4.34
N LEU A 31 5.42 3.69 -4.50
CA LEU A 31 4.32 2.83 -4.03
C LEU A 31 4.31 1.47 -4.72
N ARG A 32 4.62 1.39 -6.02
CA ARG A 32 4.75 0.10 -6.72
C ARG A 32 5.89 -0.74 -6.17
N GLN A 33 7.04 -0.15 -5.86
CA GLN A 33 8.18 -0.86 -5.27
C GLN A 33 7.82 -1.39 -3.88
N LEU A 34 7.24 -0.55 -3.01
CA LEU A 34 6.81 -0.95 -1.68
C LEU A 34 5.79 -2.09 -1.72
N VAL A 35 4.78 -2.02 -2.59
CA VAL A 35 3.80 -3.09 -2.75
C VAL A 35 4.44 -4.38 -3.27
N ARG A 36 5.45 -4.29 -4.14
CA ARG A 36 6.17 -5.45 -4.69
C ARG A 36 7.06 -6.12 -3.65
N GLU A 37 7.70 -5.34 -2.80
CA GLU A 37 8.58 -5.82 -1.72
C GLU A 37 7.79 -6.23 -0.47
N TRP A 38 6.55 -5.77 -0.36
CA TRP A 38 5.65 -6.16 0.71
C TRP A 38 5.29 -7.65 0.57
N SER A 39 5.95 -8.46 1.38
CA SER A 39 5.55 -9.84 1.64
C SER A 39 4.61 -9.84 2.85
N PRO A 40 3.35 -10.32 2.72
CA PRO A 40 2.53 -10.51 3.90
C PRO A 40 3.20 -11.57 4.76
N SER A 41 3.49 -11.26 6.03
CA SER A 41 3.74 -12.31 7.01
C SER A 41 2.50 -13.22 7.04
N LEU A 42 2.70 -14.53 7.25
CA LEU A 42 1.63 -15.54 7.24
C LEU A 42 0.41 -15.10 8.08
N GLU A 43 0.64 -14.37 9.18
CA GLU A 43 -0.39 -13.88 10.10
C GLU A 43 -1.27 -12.74 9.53
N MET A 44 -0.77 -11.92 8.60
CA MET A 44 -1.55 -10.85 7.97
C MET A 44 -2.42 -11.37 6.81
N SER A 45 -1.95 -12.41 6.11
CA SER A 45 -2.71 -13.02 5.01
C SER A 45 -3.97 -13.74 5.50
N GLU A 46 -3.92 -14.39 6.67
CA GLU A 46 -5.10 -15.07 7.24
C GLU A 46 -6.22 -14.11 7.66
N LYS A 47 -5.88 -12.88 8.09
CA LYS A 47 -6.88 -11.87 8.48
C LYS A 47 -7.52 -11.18 7.27
N ALA A 48 -6.82 -11.11 6.13
CA ALA A 48 -7.38 -10.55 4.90
C ALA A 48 -8.44 -11.47 4.27
N ASN A 49 -8.22 -12.79 4.24
CA ASN A 49 -9.14 -13.76 3.64
C ASN A 49 -10.40 -14.07 4.47
N LYS A 50 -10.41 -13.78 5.78
CA LYS A 50 -11.58 -14.06 6.64
C LYS A 50 -12.75 -13.10 6.42
N LYS A 51 -12.57 -12.00 5.67
CA LYS A 51 -13.65 -11.06 5.35
C LYS A 51 -14.49 -11.44 4.13
N GLU A 52 -14.12 -12.48 3.38
CA GLU A 52 -14.86 -12.93 2.19
C GLU A 52 -15.76 -14.17 2.40
N LYS A 53 -15.86 -14.73 3.63
CA LYS A 53 -16.64 -15.95 3.90
C LYS A 53 -17.75 -15.82 4.95
N ILE A 54 -18.52 -14.73 4.93
CA ILE A 54 -19.80 -14.66 5.67
C ILE A 54 -20.87 -14.11 4.73
N THR A 55 -21.29 -14.91 3.75
CA THR A 55 -22.63 -14.85 3.16
C THR A 55 -22.91 -16.21 2.53
N ASP A 56 -23.50 -17.12 3.31
CA ASP A 56 -24.47 -18.13 2.87
C ASP A 56 -25.37 -18.45 4.07
#